data_AF-A0A9X6U9X6-F1
#
_entry.id   AF-A0A9X6U9X6-F1
#
_cell.length_a   1.000
_cell.length_b   1.000
_cell.length_c   1.000
_cell.angle_alpha   90.00
_cell.angle_beta   90.00
_cell.angle_gamma   90.00
#
_symmetry.space_group_name_H-M   'P 1'
#
loop_
_entity.id
_entity.type
_entity.pdbx_description
1 polymer ?
#
loop_
_entity_poly.entity_id
_entity_poly.type
_entity_poly.pdbx_seq_one_letter_code
_entity_poly.pdbx_strand_id
1 'polypeptide(L)'
;MNYDIGLRIGITSCGWAIINKDLKRIEDLGVRVFEKAENPDGTASAAPRREARKSRRKYRRKTHRIERIKRLIVQHDLLSKKEMDTLYLTPFEIEVWDLRVEALERKLDNREFARVLIHLVQRRGFQTIRKSVEIQEEGKLLENISENDRIMKENGYKTVGEMFINHEKFKHNKRNKDGNYSNVVARSLLLTEIKAIFDAQRRLGNLFANPKFELDYLYIWGSQRPTLTYAQLMSMVGNCIFEKKEKRAPKTSWAFQYFLLLQKVNKLKVLDDIALRNLSKEERDIVIELAFKNKKVCFMAIRKALKLNDNTRFNHLTYSHVVEIKKVEKATFIELKGYHLIRKKLKYINDVLHQKLETQDYDAIAAASTFFKNDTEIRDYLRNQYVDSKGKRKSNVANKAFEDKVIAAVSENLFKIFSIKLPHLPISNSVYYFQVFVHNS
;
A
#
# COMPACT_ATOMS: atom_id res chain seq x y z
N MET A 1 -19.79 39.52 37.73
CA MET A 1 -20.52 39.63 36.46
C MET A 1 -20.76 38.25 35.90
N ASN A 2 -22.02 37.82 35.83
CA ASN A 2 -22.44 36.64 35.10
C ASN A 2 -22.52 36.97 33.60
N TYR A 3 -21.89 36.18 32.73
CA TYR A 3 -21.86 36.48 31.30
C TYR A 3 -21.93 35.23 30.42
N ASP A 4 -22.42 35.42 29.19
CA ASP A 4 -22.27 34.48 28.07
C ASP A 4 -21.22 34.99 27.10
N ILE A 5 -20.46 34.08 26.49
CA ILE A 5 -19.53 34.40 25.40
C ILE A 5 -19.99 33.75 24.10
N GLY A 6 -20.24 34.58 23.08
CA GLY A 6 -20.47 34.12 21.72
C GLY A 6 -19.16 34.09 20.94
N LEU A 7 -18.81 32.96 20.33
CA LEU A 7 -17.62 32.83 19.48
C LEU A 7 -18.02 32.47 18.04
N ARG A 8 -17.65 33.32 17.08
CA ARG A 8 -17.73 33.05 15.64
C ARG A 8 -16.33 32.74 15.11
N ILE A 9 -15.95 31.47 15.16
CA ILE A 9 -14.63 30.99 14.72
C ILE A 9 -14.67 30.71 13.21
N GLY A 10 -13.99 31.55 12.43
CA GLY A 10 -13.82 31.42 10.99
C GLY A 10 -12.39 31.05 10.58
N ILE A 11 -12.16 30.97 9.27
CA ILE A 11 -10.87 30.55 8.70
C ILE A 11 -9.78 31.64 8.81
N THR A 12 -10.17 32.91 8.89
CA THR A 12 -9.27 34.08 8.97
C THR A 12 -9.64 35.06 10.07
N SER A 13 -10.66 34.74 10.86
CA SER A 13 -11.09 35.59 11.96
C SER A 13 -11.81 34.82 13.04
N CYS A 14 -11.76 35.33 14.27
CA CYS A 14 -12.58 34.90 15.39
C CYS A 14 -13.30 36.13 15.94
N GLY A 15 -14.61 36.22 15.66
CA GLY A 15 -15.47 37.21 16.30
C GLY A 15 -15.86 36.74 17.69
N TRP A 16 -15.86 37.63 18.67
CA TRP A 16 -16.28 37.34 20.03
C TRP A 16 -17.16 38.45 20.60
N ALA A 17 -18.11 38.10 21.45
CA ALA A 17 -18.94 39.04 22.18
C ALA A 17 -19.23 38.50 23.58
N ILE A 18 -19.24 39.40 24.57
CA ILE A 18 -19.56 39.11 25.97
C ILE A 18 -20.90 39.77 26.28
N ILE A 19 -21.89 38.96 26.68
CA ILE A 19 -23.19 39.46 27.13
C ILE A 19 -23.26 39.33 28.64
N ASN A 20 -23.38 40.46 29.34
CA ASN A 20 -23.60 40.53 30.77
C ASN A 20 -25.08 40.18 31.07
N LYS A 21 -25.29 39.07 31.78
CA LYS A 21 -26.64 38.56 32.10
C LYS A 21 -27.29 39.35 33.23
N ASP A 22 -26.49 39.86 34.17
CA ASP A 22 -26.97 40.61 35.32
C ASP A 22 -27.57 41.96 34.87
N LEU A 23 -26.91 42.62 33.92
CA LEU A 23 -27.30 43.93 33.38
C LEU A 23 -28.04 43.85 32.04
N LYS A 24 -28.22 42.66 31.47
CA LYS A 24 -28.85 42.40 30.15
C LYS A 24 -28.31 43.30 29.02
N ARG A 25 -26.97 43.44 28.95
CA ARG A 25 -26.29 44.27 27.94
C ARG A 25 -25.10 43.55 27.32
N ILE A 26 -24.63 44.05 26.18
CA ILE A 26 -23.31 43.69 25.66
C ILE A 26 -22.27 44.39 26.51
N GLU A 27 -21.38 43.63 27.14
CA GLU A 27 -20.28 44.17 27.92
C GLU A 27 -19.11 44.56 27.03
N ASP A 28 -18.78 43.69 26.05
CA ASP A 28 -17.69 43.91 25.11
C ASP A 28 -17.88 43.05 23.85
N LEU A 29 -17.25 43.46 22.74
CA LEU A 29 -17.21 42.70 21.49
C LEU A 29 -15.96 43.04 20.69
N GLY A 30 -15.47 42.07 19.92
CA GLY A 30 -14.31 42.28 19.07
C GLY A 30 -14.14 41.22 18.00
N VAL A 31 -13.18 41.46 17.11
CA VAL A 31 -12.79 40.51 16.07
C VAL A 31 -11.28 40.37 16.06
N ARG A 32 -10.80 39.14 16.26
CA ARG A 32 -9.39 38.80 16.02
C ARG A 32 -9.23 38.33 14.58
N VAL A 33 -8.53 39.10 13.74
CA VAL A 33 -8.16 38.70 12.38
C VAL A 33 -6.80 38.02 12.37
N PHE A 34 -6.62 36.98 11.56
CA PHE A 34 -5.36 36.27 11.38
C PHE A 34 -5.22 35.75 9.94
N GLU A 35 -3.98 35.54 9.51
CA GLU A 35 -3.69 35.04 8.17
C GLU A 35 -4.17 33.60 8.00
N LYS A 36 -4.67 33.30 6.79
CA LYS A 36 -5.06 31.94 6.42
C LYS A 36 -3.80 31.06 6.40
N ALA A 37 -3.87 29.90 7.04
CA ALA A 37 -2.75 28.94 7.09
C ALA A 37 -2.57 28.12 5.79
N GLU A 38 -2.72 28.76 4.62
CA GLU A 38 -2.66 28.17 3.29
C GLU A 38 -1.74 28.99 2.38
N ASN A 39 -1.22 28.36 1.34
CA ASN A 39 -0.50 29.07 0.29
C ASN A 39 -1.51 29.82 -0.62
N PRO A 40 -1.04 30.77 -1.47
CA PRO A 40 -1.91 31.50 -2.39
C PRO A 40 -2.73 30.61 -3.34
N ASP A 41 -2.27 29.38 -3.60
CA ASP A 41 -2.94 28.37 -4.44
C ASP A 41 -3.98 27.52 -3.69
N GLY A 42 -4.27 27.83 -2.42
CA GLY A 42 -5.21 27.10 -1.56
C GLY A 42 -4.67 25.77 -1.02
N THR A 43 -3.39 25.46 -1.25
CA THR A 43 -2.77 24.26 -0.67
C THR A 43 -2.33 24.50 0.76
N ALA A 44 -2.27 23.44 1.57
CA ALA A 44 -1.77 23.54 2.93
C ALA A 44 -0.34 24.11 2.97
N SER A 45 -0.08 25.09 3.84
CA SER A 45 1.23 25.75 3.99
C SER A 45 2.42 24.80 4.15
N ALA A 46 2.20 23.60 4.71
CA ALA A 46 3.23 22.58 4.88
C ALA A 46 3.59 21.79 3.60
N ALA A 47 2.79 21.87 2.54
CA ALA A 47 2.98 21.07 1.32
C ALA A 47 4.26 21.41 0.55
N PRO A 48 4.62 22.68 0.27
CA PRO A 48 5.87 23.03 -0.40
C PRO A 48 7.10 22.56 0.39
N ARG A 49 7.07 22.73 1.72
CA ARG A 49 8.12 22.24 2.63
C ARG A 49 8.30 20.72 2.51
N ARG A 50 7.20 19.98 2.41
CA ARG A 50 7.21 18.52 2.24
C ARG A 50 7.80 18.11 0.89
N GLU A 51 7.44 18.77 -0.21
CA GLU A 51 7.95 18.45 -1.55
C GLU A 51 9.45 18.78 -1.69
N ALA A 52 9.89 19.95 -1.20
CA ALA A 52 11.30 20.30 -1.19
C ALA A 52 12.14 19.28 -0.39
N ARG A 53 11.63 18.83 0.78
CA ARG A 53 12.28 17.77 1.58
C ARG A 53 12.33 16.43 0.85
N LYS A 54 11.28 16.05 0.12
CA LYS A 54 11.26 14.82 -0.69
C LYS A 54 12.32 14.89 -1.80
N SER A 55 12.41 16.01 -2.52
CA SER A 55 13.41 16.22 -3.58
C SER A 55 14.85 16.10 -3.04
N ARG A 56 15.17 16.81 -1.95
CA ARG A 56 16.49 16.71 -1.30
C ARG A 56 16.85 15.28 -0.91
N ARG A 57 15.90 14.53 -0.33
CA ARG A 57 16.11 13.12 0.03
C ARG A 57 16.35 12.24 -1.20
N LYS A 58 15.60 12.45 -2.29
CA LYS A 58 15.75 11.71 -3.55
C LYS A 58 17.13 11.94 -4.16
N TYR A 59 17.55 13.21 -4.26
CA TYR A 59 18.86 13.59 -4.77
C TYR A 59 19.99 12.98 -3.93
N ARG A 60 19.99 13.25 -2.61
CA ARG A 60 21.01 12.71 -1.69
C ARG A 60 21.17 11.20 -1.77
N ARG A 61 20.05 10.45 -1.83
CA ARG A 61 20.08 8.98 -1.93
C ARG A 61 20.56 8.49 -3.28
N LYS A 62 20.23 9.19 -4.37
CA LYS A 62 20.75 8.87 -5.71
C LYS A 62 22.27 9.07 -5.73
N THR A 63 22.76 10.23 -5.31
CA THR A 63 24.19 10.55 -5.27
C THR A 63 24.95 9.55 -4.40
N HIS A 64 24.46 9.30 -3.18
CA HIS A 64 25.10 8.33 -2.29
C HIS A 64 25.11 6.89 -2.84
N ARG A 65 24.08 6.47 -3.58
CA ARG A 65 24.08 5.14 -4.22
C ARG A 65 25.11 5.05 -5.35
N ILE A 66 25.23 6.08 -6.18
CA ILE A 66 26.24 6.14 -7.24
C ILE A 66 27.64 6.11 -6.61
N GLU A 67 27.86 6.90 -5.56
CA GLU A 67 29.11 6.93 -4.81
C GLU A 67 29.48 5.54 -4.25
N ARG A 68 28.50 4.82 -3.66
CA ARG A 68 28.73 3.45 -3.19
C ARG A 68 29.10 2.49 -4.32
N ILE A 69 28.53 2.63 -5.51
CA ILE A 69 28.93 1.83 -6.69
C ILE A 69 30.34 2.19 -7.14
N LYS A 70 30.71 3.48 -7.20
CA LYS A 70 32.08 3.89 -7.53
C LYS A 70 33.10 3.29 -6.55
N ARG A 71 32.81 3.35 -5.25
CA ARG A 71 33.64 2.70 -4.21
C ARG A 71 33.70 1.19 -4.39
N LEU A 72 32.57 0.55 -4.72
CA LEU A 72 32.53 -0.88 -4.97
C LEU A 72 33.40 -1.27 -6.18
N ILE A 73 33.37 -0.50 -7.26
CA ILE A 73 34.23 -0.71 -8.44
C ILE A 73 35.71 -0.66 -8.04
N VAL A 74 36.11 0.28 -7.19
CA VAL A 74 37.49 0.37 -6.67
C VAL A 74 37.83 -0.79 -5.73
N GLN A 75 36.89 -1.23 -4.88
CA GLN A 75 37.09 -2.36 -3.96
C GLN A 75 37.25 -3.71 -4.66
N HIS A 76 36.69 -3.84 -5.87
CA HIS A 76 36.83 -5.02 -6.71
C HIS A 76 37.94 -4.87 -7.76
N ASP A 77 38.81 -3.86 -7.61
CA ASP A 77 39.97 -3.58 -8.46
C ASP A 77 39.68 -3.41 -9.96
N LEU A 78 38.41 -3.23 -10.34
CA LEU A 78 38.03 -2.99 -11.74
C LEU A 78 38.63 -1.68 -12.25
N LEU A 79 38.69 -0.65 -11.39
CA LEU A 79 39.45 0.58 -11.63
C LEU A 79 40.13 1.01 -10.33
N SER A 80 41.35 1.52 -10.43
CA SER A 80 41.98 2.22 -9.31
C SER A 80 41.19 3.49 -8.94
N LYS A 81 41.43 4.02 -7.74
CA LYS A 81 40.83 5.29 -7.31
C LYS A 81 41.14 6.44 -8.29
N LYS A 82 42.39 6.52 -8.78
CA LYS A 82 42.82 7.53 -9.73
C LYS A 82 42.04 7.41 -11.05
N GLU A 83 41.93 6.21 -11.60
CA GLU A 83 41.18 5.97 -12.84
C GLU A 83 39.68 6.27 -12.69
N MET A 84 39.10 5.95 -11.53
CA MET A 84 37.70 6.26 -11.22
C MET A 84 37.44 7.78 -11.17
N ASP A 85 38.35 8.53 -10.54
CA ASP A 85 38.25 9.99 -10.40
C ASP A 85 38.45 10.70 -11.75
N THR A 86 39.31 10.15 -12.61
CA THR A 86 39.58 10.69 -13.96
C THR A 86 38.70 10.10 -15.06
N LEU A 87 37.80 9.15 -14.75
CA LEU A 87 37.07 8.35 -15.74
C LEU A 87 36.41 9.22 -16.81
N TYR A 88 35.73 10.28 -16.40
CA TYR A 88 34.94 11.17 -17.26
C TYR A 88 35.66 12.46 -17.69
N LEU A 89 36.97 12.59 -17.43
CA LEU A 89 37.74 13.77 -17.85
C LEU A 89 38.11 13.73 -19.33
N THR A 90 38.21 12.53 -19.90
CA THR A 90 38.45 12.33 -21.34
C THR A 90 37.14 12.03 -22.06
N PRO A 91 36.92 12.57 -23.26
CA PRO A 91 35.82 12.15 -24.13
C PRO A 91 35.87 10.64 -24.39
N PHE A 92 34.71 10.07 -24.69
CA PHE A 92 34.60 8.66 -25.07
C PHE A 92 34.10 8.56 -26.50
N GLU A 93 34.69 7.66 -27.27
CA GLU A 93 34.29 7.42 -28.67
C GLU A 93 32.96 6.66 -28.75
N ILE A 94 32.77 5.68 -27.86
CA ILE A 94 31.55 4.87 -27.82
C ILE A 94 30.61 5.39 -26.73
N GLU A 95 29.36 5.63 -27.11
CA GLU A 95 28.28 6.03 -26.24
C GLU A 95 27.87 4.89 -25.29
N VAL A 96 27.40 5.24 -24.09
CA VAL A 96 27.12 4.22 -23.05
C VAL A 96 25.91 3.35 -23.36
N TRP A 97 25.05 3.77 -24.29
CA TRP A 97 23.93 2.95 -24.76
C TRP A 97 24.45 1.80 -25.61
N ASP A 98 25.31 2.09 -26.57
CA ASP A 98 25.96 1.13 -27.46
C ASP A 98 26.79 0.13 -26.66
N LEU A 99 27.56 0.60 -25.67
CA LEU A 99 28.29 -0.28 -24.75
C LEU A 99 27.40 -1.29 -24.00
N ARG A 100 26.15 -0.96 -23.69
CA ARG A 100 25.25 -1.91 -23.01
C ARG A 100 24.83 -3.06 -23.91
N VAL A 101 24.76 -2.83 -25.22
CA VAL A 101 24.45 -3.85 -26.22
C VAL A 101 25.70 -4.64 -26.57
N GLU A 102 26.81 -3.95 -26.82
CA GLU A 102 28.11 -4.56 -27.10
C GLU A 102 28.59 -5.45 -25.94
N ALA A 103 28.23 -5.12 -24.69
CA ALA A 103 28.51 -5.94 -23.52
C ALA A 103 27.96 -7.38 -23.59
N LEU A 104 27.01 -7.66 -24.49
CA LEU A 104 26.46 -9.00 -24.67
C LEU A 104 27.27 -9.86 -25.65
N GLU A 105 28.02 -9.21 -26.55
CA GLU A 105 28.63 -9.85 -27.72
C GLU A 105 30.16 -9.75 -27.72
N ARG A 106 30.75 -8.74 -27.07
CA ARG A 106 32.21 -8.59 -26.92
C ARG A 106 32.64 -8.32 -25.48
N LYS A 107 33.87 -8.70 -25.15
CA LYS A 107 34.49 -8.33 -23.88
C LYS A 107 34.66 -6.81 -23.82
N LEU A 108 34.13 -6.19 -22.77
CA LEU A 108 34.36 -4.78 -22.49
C LEU A 108 35.69 -4.59 -21.77
N ASP A 109 36.36 -3.47 -22.03
CA ASP A 109 37.48 -3.06 -21.18
C ASP A 109 36.99 -2.58 -19.79
N ASN A 110 37.94 -2.34 -18.89
CA ASN A 110 37.63 -1.96 -17.52
C ASN A 110 36.87 -0.62 -17.41
N ARG A 111 37.21 0.35 -18.26
CA ARG A 111 36.58 1.68 -18.28
C ARG A 111 35.17 1.59 -18.86
N GLU A 112 34.99 0.84 -19.95
CA GLU A 112 33.69 0.57 -20.57
C GLU A 112 32.75 -0.14 -19.60
N PHE A 113 33.23 -1.20 -18.95
CA PHE A 113 32.42 -1.96 -17.99
C PHE A 113 32.01 -1.09 -16.79
N ALA A 114 32.93 -0.29 -16.25
CA ALA A 114 32.62 0.68 -15.20
C ALA A 114 31.56 1.71 -15.64
N ARG A 115 31.64 2.23 -16.88
CA ARG A 115 30.65 3.19 -17.42
C ARG A 115 29.26 2.57 -17.50
N VAL A 116 29.15 1.33 -17.98
CA VAL A 116 27.87 0.59 -18.05
C VAL A 116 27.24 0.44 -16.66
N LEU A 117 28.02 0.01 -15.67
CA LEU A 117 27.55 -0.15 -14.28
C LEU A 117 27.12 1.19 -13.66
N ILE A 118 27.90 2.25 -13.85
CA ILE A 118 27.56 3.60 -13.35
C ILE A 118 26.28 4.11 -14.02
N HIS A 119 26.11 3.89 -15.33
CA HIS A 119 24.91 4.31 -16.05
C HIS A 119 23.65 3.59 -15.53
N LEU A 120 23.72 2.27 -15.34
CA LEU A 120 22.59 1.45 -14.86
C LEU A 120 22.16 1.83 -13.43
N VAL A 121 23.07 2.21 -12.53
CA VAL A 121 22.70 2.66 -11.17
C VAL A 121 22.15 4.10 -11.12
N GLN A 122 22.61 4.96 -12.04
CA GLN A 122 22.09 6.32 -12.18
C GLN A 122 20.61 6.32 -12.59
N ARG A 123 20.19 5.34 -13.40
CA ARG A 123 18.87 5.27 -14.05
C ARG A 123 18.20 3.89 -13.87
N ARG A 124 18.04 3.46 -12.62
CA ARG A 124 17.49 2.13 -12.26
C ARG A 124 15.97 1.89 -12.47
N GLY A 125 15.32 2.62 -13.37
CA GLY A 125 13.89 2.42 -13.68
C GLY A 125 12.90 2.63 -12.53
N PHE A 126 11.62 2.41 -12.86
CA PHE A 126 10.51 2.48 -11.92
C PHE A 126 10.27 1.14 -11.24
N GLN A 127 10.09 1.14 -9.92
CA GLN A 127 9.69 -0.06 -9.18
C GLN A 127 8.31 0.18 -8.58
N THR A 128 7.36 -0.65 -8.98
CA THR A 128 6.01 -0.63 -8.42
C THR A 128 6.08 -1.03 -6.96
N ILE A 129 5.61 -0.13 -6.08
CA ILE A 129 5.47 -0.40 -4.64
C ILE A 129 4.13 -1.08 -4.36
N ARG A 130 3.16 -0.92 -5.26
CA ARG A 130 1.87 -1.61 -5.22
C ARG A 130 2.08 -3.09 -5.55
N LYS A 131 1.77 -3.96 -4.59
CA LYS A 131 1.63 -5.39 -4.84
C LYS A 131 0.19 -5.63 -5.31
N SER A 132 -0.23 -5.27 -6.52
CA SER A 132 -1.58 -5.58 -7.09
C SER A 132 -1.50 -6.68 -8.16
N VAL A 133 -2.54 -7.53 -8.32
CA VAL A 133 -2.66 -8.46 -9.48
C VAL A 133 -3.29 -7.74 -10.66
N GLU A 134 -4.27 -6.87 -10.40
CA GLU A 134 -4.90 -6.03 -11.40
C GLU A 134 -4.20 -4.67 -11.36
N ILE A 135 -3.36 -4.41 -12.36
CA ILE A 135 -2.95 -3.06 -12.70
C ILE A 135 -4.14 -2.50 -13.47
N GLN A 136 -5.07 -1.83 -12.79
CA GLN A 136 -5.74 -0.74 -13.49
C GLN A 136 -4.61 0.24 -13.82
N GLU A 137 -4.41 0.51 -15.11
CA GLU A 137 -3.42 1.43 -15.63
C GLU A 137 -3.79 2.87 -15.23
N GLU A 138 -3.84 3.13 -13.92
CA GLU A 138 -4.13 4.45 -13.40
C GLU A 138 -2.86 5.29 -13.51
N GLY A 139 -2.74 5.99 -14.63
CA GLY A 139 -1.83 7.08 -14.84
C GLY A 139 -0.83 6.83 -15.98
N LYS A 140 -0.62 7.90 -16.76
CA LYS A 140 0.27 7.98 -17.93
C LYS A 140 1.65 7.35 -17.75
N LEU A 141 2.20 7.30 -16.52
CA LEU A 141 3.49 6.64 -16.25
C LEU A 141 3.42 5.12 -16.37
N LEU A 142 2.36 4.49 -15.84
CA LEU A 142 2.21 3.04 -15.85
C LEU A 142 1.88 2.54 -17.26
N GLU A 143 1.01 3.25 -17.98
CA GLU A 143 0.74 3.00 -19.41
C GLU A 143 2.02 3.00 -20.24
N ASN A 144 2.88 4.01 -20.06
CA ASN A 144 4.17 4.07 -20.77
C ASN A 144 5.12 2.92 -20.40
N ILE A 145 5.07 2.44 -19.15
CA ILE A 145 5.87 1.27 -18.74
C ILE A 145 5.32 0.00 -19.36
N SER A 146 4.00 -0.21 -19.35
CA SER A 146 3.33 -1.33 -20.01
C SER A 146 3.63 -1.35 -21.50
N GLU A 147 3.54 -0.21 -22.16
CA GLU A 147 3.83 -0.06 -23.58
C GLU A 147 5.29 -0.39 -23.91
N ASN A 148 6.25 0.10 -23.12
CA ASN A 148 7.66 -0.23 -23.33
C ASN A 148 7.95 -1.72 -23.06
N ASP A 149 7.26 -2.35 -22.12
CA ASP A 149 7.34 -3.80 -21.90
C ASP A 149 6.75 -4.58 -23.08
N ARG A 150 5.67 -4.08 -23.69
CA ARG A 150 5.07 -4.65 -24.89
C ARG A 150 6.00 -4.57 -26.09
N ILE A 151 6.56 -3.37 -26.35
CA ILE A 151 7.56 -3.15 -27.41
C ILE A 151 8.74 -4.11 -27.26
N MET A 152 9.26 -4.29 -26.04
CA MET A 152 10.37 -5.20 -25.76
C MET A 152 10.04 -6.64 -26.17
N LYS A 153 8.82 -7.11 -25.85
CA LYS A 153 8.35 -8.47 -26.15
C LYS A 153 8.03 -8.69 -27.62
N GLU A 154 7.26 -7.77 -28.22
CA GLU A 154 6.80 -7.88 -29.62
C GLU A 154 7.96 -7.85 -30.62
N ASN A 155 9.03 -7.10 -30.32
CA ASN A 155 10.21 -7.01 -31.17
C ASN A 155 11.33 -7.98 -30.78
N GLY A 156 11.14 -8.79 -29.73
CA GLY A 156 12.13 -9.79 -29.31
C GLY A 156 13.46 -9.23 -28.78
N TYR A 157 13.48 -7.99 -28.26
CA TYR A 157 14.72 -7.41 -27.71
C TYR A 157 15.16 -8.12 -26.43
N LYS A 158 16.45 -8.45 -26.34
CA LYS A 158 17.06 -9.13 -25.17
C LYS A 158 17.23 -8.18 -23.99
N THR A 159 17.50 -6.90 -24.24
CA THR A 159 17.79 -5.90 -23.19
C THR A 159 17.14 -4.54 -23.44
N VAL A 160 17.04 -3.71 -22.40
CA VAL A 160 16.55 -2.32 -22.55
C VAL A 160 17.55 -1.49 -23.36
N GLY A 161 18.86 -1.76 -23.22
CA GLY A 161 19.90 -1.13 -24.06
C GLY A 161 19.61 -1.33 -25.55
N GLU A 162 19.38 -2.58 -25.95
CA GLU A 162 19.08 -2.97 -27.33
C GLU A 162 17.80 -2.32 -27.84
N MET A 163 16.71 -2.40 -27.07
CA MET A 163 15.45 -1.74 -27.41
C MET A 163 15.63 -0.23 -27.64
N PHE A 164 16.41 0.45 -26.79
CA PHE A 164 16.61 1.90 -26.87
C PHE A 164 17.49 2.33 -28.05
N ILE A 165 18.31 1.43 -28.61
CA ILE A 165 19.12 1.70 -29.80
C ILE A 165 18.30 1.42 -31.07
N ASN A 166 17.62 0.28 -31.10
CA ASN A 166 17.08 -0.26 -32.34
C ASN A 166 15.65 0.19 -32.66
N HIS A 167 14.82 0.47 -31.65
CA HIS A 167 13.41 0.80 -31.88
C HIS A 167 13.22 2.29 -32.21
N GLU A 168 12.41 2.58 -33.24
CA GLU A 168 12.18 3.93 -33.78
C GLU A 168 11.75 4.95 -32.71
N LYS A 169 10.90 4.52 -31.77
CA LYS A 169 10.45 5.31 -30.61
C LYS A 169 11.58 5.98 -29.83
N PHE A 170 12.75 5.34 -29.72
CA PHE A 170 13.87 5.81 -28.89
C PHE A 170 15.02 6.41 -29.70
N LYS A 171 14.99 6.27 -31.03
CA LYS A 171 16.05 6.69 -31.96
C LYS A 171 16.43 8.16 -31.79
N HIS A 172 15.43 9.04 -31.78
CA HIS A 172 15.65 10.48 -31.65
C HIS A 172 15.98 10.94 -30.23
N ASN A 173 15.44 10.24 -29.21
CA ASN A 173 15.69 10.61 -27.84
C ASN A 173 15.49 9.43 -26.89
N LYS A 174 16.58 9.04 -26.24
CA LYS A 174 16.60 7.98 -25.22
C LYS A 174 16.16 8.49 -23.83
N ARG A 175 16.22 9.81 -23.57
CA ARG A 175 15.85 10.42 -22.27
C ARG A 175 14.48 11.09 -22.33
N ASN A 176 13.72 11.03 -21.24
CA ASN A 176 12.49 11.81 -21.11
C ASN A 176 12.77 13.32 -21.18
N LYS A 177 11.83 14.07 -21.76
CA LYS A 177 11.78 15.54 -21.77
C LYS A 177 10.67 16.02 -20.84
N ASP A 178 10.66 17.31 -20.50
CA ASP A 178 9.61 17.87 -19.65
C ASP A 178 8.21 17.59 -20.21
N GLY A 179 7.32 17.11 -19.34
CA GLY A 179 5.95 16.71 -19.69
C GLY A 179 5.81 15.35 -20.40
N ASN A 180 6.90 14.74 -20.90
CA ASN A 180 6.86 13.45 -21.61
C ASN A 180 7.72 12.37 -20.93
N TYR A 181 7.05 11.44 -20.25
CA TYR A 181 7.64 10.29 -19.55
C TYR A 181 7.54 8.98 -20.34
N SER A 182 7.53 9.04 -21.68
CA SER A 182 7.33 7.89 -22.57
C SER A 182 8.40 6.80 -22.48
N ASN A 183 9.62 7.13 -22.04
CA ASN A 183 10.76 6.22 -22.09
C ASN A 183 11.10 5.62 -20.71
N VAL A 184 10.13 5.58 -19.80
CA VAL A 184 10.33 4.93 -18.50
C VAL A 184 10.15 3.42 -18.64
N VAL A 185 11.10 2.67 -18.09
CA VAL A 185 11.05 1.21 -18.03
C VAL A 185 10.88 0.71 -16.59
N ALA A 186 10.34 -0.50 -16.47
CA ALA A 186 10.29 -1.21 -15.21
C ALA A 186 11.72 -1.56 -14.73
N ARG A 187 11.92 -1.48 -13.41
CA ARG A 187 13.19 -1.85 -12.77
C ARG A 187 13.52 -3.33 -13.00
N SER A 188 12.52 -4.20 -13.14
CA SER A 188 12.72 -5.63 -13.43
C SER A 188 13.44 -5.84 -14.77
N LEU A 189 13.12 -5.09 -15.81
CA LEU A 189 13.77 -5.21 -17.13
C LEU A 189 15.26 -4.85 -17.06
N LEU A 190 15.60 -3.79 -16.31
CA LEU A 190 16.99 -3.41 -16.08
C LEU A 190 17.73 -4.42 -15.19
N LEU A 191 17.05 -5.08 -14.25
CA LEU A 191 17.64 -6.16 -13.47
C LEU A 191 18.01 -7.35 -14.36
N THR A 192 17.11 -7.74 -15.27
CA THR A 192 17.38 -8.79 -16.27
C THR A 192 18.56 -8.41 -17.15
N GLU A 193 18.61 -7.17 -17.64
CA GLU A 193 19.74 -6.68 -18.43
C GLU A 193 21.07 -6.70 -17.66
N ILE A 194 21.09 -6.25 -16.40
CA ILE A 194 22.31 -6.29 -15.58
C ILE A 194 22.83 -7.73 -15.49
N LYS A 195 21.95 -8.69 -15.19
CA LYS A 195 22.32 -10.11 -15.11
C LYS A 195 22.85 -10.62 -16.44
N ALA A 196 22.15 -10.34 -17.53
CA ALA A 196 22.59 -10.73 -18.87
C ALA A 196 23.97 -10.17 -19.24
N ILE A 197 24.26 -8.92 -18.86
CA ILE A 197 25.57 -8.29 -19.06
C ILE A 197 26.65 -9.00 -18.22
N PHE A 198 26.41 -9.26 -16.94
CA PHE A 198 27.38 -9.99 -16.11
C PHE A 198 27.63 -11.41 -16.64
N ASP A 199 26.57 -12.12 -17.02
CA ASP A 199 26.66 -13.46 -17.62
C ASP A 199 27.45 -13.46 -18.92
N ALA A 200 27.16 -12.52 -19.83
CA ALA A 200 27.90 -12.39 -21.08
C ALA A 200 29.37 -12.05 -20.85
N GLN A 201 29.66 -11.05 -20.00
CA GLN A 201 31.04 -10.66 -19.70
C GLN A 201 31.83 -11.80 -19.04
N ARG A 202 31.20 -12.63 -18.20
CA ARG A 202 31.84 -13.86 -17.70
C ARG A 202 32.20 -14.83 -18.81
N ARG A 203 31.25 -15.15 -19.70
CA ARG A 203 31.48 -16.06 -20.84
C ARG A 203 32.58 -15.55 -21.77
N LEU A 204 32.69 -14.24 -21.92
CA LEU A 204 33.69 -13.56 -22.77
C LEU A 204 35.04 -13.36 -22.07
N GLY A 205 35.25 -13.94 -20.88
CA GLY A 205 36.53 -13.92 -20.18
C GLY A 205 36.86 -12.60 -19.46
N ASN A 206 35.85 -11.83 -19.05
CA ASN A 206 36.05 -10.66 -18.19
C ASN A 206 36.20 -11.09 -16.72
N LEU A 207 37.42 -10.96 -16.18
CA LEU A 207 37.76 -11.35 -14.80
C LEU A 207 36.96 -10.58 -13.74
N PHE A 208 36.55 -9.36 -14.05
CA PHE A 208 35.80 -8.52 -13.12
C PHE A 208 34.31 -8.86 -13.08
N ALA A 209 33.76 -9.63 -14.02
CA ALA A 209 32.34 -10.03 -14.02
C ALA A 209 32.02 -11.18 -13.03
N ASN A 210 32.85 -11.38 -12.00
CA ASN A 210 32.71 -12.50 -11.08
C ASN A 210 31.38 -12.45 -10.26
N PRO A 211 30.87 -13.60 -9.78
CA PRO A 211 29.58 -13.66 -9.07
C PRO A 211 29.52 -12.80 -7.80
N LYS A 212 30.65 -12.63 -7.09
CA LYS A 212 30.71 -11.84 -5.87
C LYS A 212 30.50 -10.36 -6.16
N PHE A 213 31.15 -9.82 -7.20
CA PHE A 213 30.94 -8.43 -7.62
C PHE A 213 29.50 -8.20 -8.11
N GLU A 214 28.94 -9.14 -8.87
CA GLU A 214 27.54 -9.06 -9.31
C GLU A 214 26.57 -8.96 -8.12
N LEU A 215 26.72 -9.83 -7.12
CA LEU A 215 25.88 -9.83 -5.91
C LEU A 215 25.98 -8.51 -5.14
N ASP A 216 27.21 -8.01 -4.93
CA ASP A 216 27.44 -6.75 -4.22
C ASP A 216 26.88 -5.55 -5.00
N TYR A 217 27.05 -5.55 -6.34
CA TYR A 217 26.49 -4.53 -7.22
C TYR A 217 24.96 -4.53 -7.15
N LEU A 218 24.33 -5.69 -7.29
CA LEU A 218 22.87 -5.84 -7.24
C LEU A 218 22.30 -5.45 -5.87
N TYR A 219 23.00 -5.74 -4.78
CA TYR A 219 22.61 -5.31 -3.44
C TYR A 219 22.52 -3.77 -3.34
N ILE A 220 23.54 -3.06 -3.83
CA ILE A 220 23.56 -1.60 -3.82
C ILE A 220 22.54 -1.03 -4.80
N TRP A 221 22.50 -1.55 -6.03
CA TRP A 221 21.63 -1.10 -7.11
C TRP A 221 20.14 -1.24 -6.75
N GLY A 222 19.76 -2.40 -6.21
CA GLY A 222 18.40 -2.76 -5.79
C GLY A 222 17.95 -2.07 -4.49
N SER A 223 18.88 -1.56 -3.67
CA SER A 223 18.55 -1.01 -2.36
C SER A 223 17.55 0.16 -2.41
N GLN A 224 16.47 0.06 -1.65
CA GLN A 224 15.48 1.12 -1.46
C GLN A 224 14.96 1.08 -0.03
N ARG A 225 14.85 2.25 0.61
CA ARG A 225 14.23 2.32 1.94
C ARG A 225 12.74 1.95 1.83
N PRO A 226 12.19 1.21 2.80
CA PRO A 226 10.76 0.90 2.81
C PRO A 226 9.95 2.19 2.82
N THR A 227 8.77 2.14 2.20
CA THR A 227 7.86 3.29 2.11
C THR A 227 7.39 3.73 3.48
N LEU A 228 7.11 2.76 4.35
CA LEU A 228 6.62 2.96 5.69
C LEU A 228 7.07 1.79 6.57
N THR A 229 7.63 2.08 7.74
CA THR A 229 7.94 1.07 8.76
C THR A 229 6.75 0.89 9.70
N TYR A 230 6.66 -0.24 10.40
CA TYR A 230 5.63 -0.46 11.42
C TYR A 230 5.57 0.69 12.44
N ALA A 231 6.72 1.12 12.99
CA ALA A 231 6.76 2.19 13.99
C ALA A 231 6.18 3.52 13.46
N GLN A 232 6.54 3.90 12.23
CA GLN A 232 5.98 5.09 11.59
C GLN A 232 4.47 4.94 11.35
N LEU A 233 4.03 3.77 10.89
CA LEU A 233 2.61 3.50 10.68
C LEU A 233 1.84 3.63 12.00
N MET A 234 2.29 2.96 13.05
CA MET A 234 1.62 2.97 14.36
C MET A 234 1.57 4.34 15.02
N SER A 235 2.53 5.24 14.72
CA SER A 235 2.48 6.63 15.16
C SER A 235 1.32 7.42 14.54
N MET A 236 0.86 7.03 13.35
CA MET A 236 -0.28 7.63 12.65
C MET A 236 -1.61 6.94 13.01
N VAL A 237 -1.56 5.76 13.63
CA VAL A 237 -2.75 5.02 14.08
C VAL A 237 -3.28 5.64 15.37
N GLY A 238 -4.52 6.11 15.31
CA GLY A 238 -5.26 6.58 16.48
C GLY A 238 -5.56 5.45 17.48
N ASN A 239 -5.88 5.84 18.71
CA ASN A 239 -6.23 4.90 19.77
C ASN A 239 -7.74 4.58 19.75
N CYS A 240 -8.12 3.47 20.38
CA CYS A 240 -9.51 3.11 20.61
C CYS A 240 -10.21 4.19 21.45
N ILE A 241 -11.52 4.36 21.23
CA ILE A 241 -12.31 5.36 21.97
C ILE A 241 -12.65 4.89 23.39
N PHE A 242 -12.77 3.58 23.59
CA PHE A 242 -13.05 2.96 24.87
C PHE A 242 -11.74 2.67 25.62
N GLU A 243 -10.80 1.99 24.95
CA GLU A 243 -9.49 1.66 25.51
C GLU A 243 -8.42 2.63 25.01
N LYS A 244 -8.29 3.79 25.66
CA LYS A 244 -7.39 4.87 25.21
C LYS A 244 -5.91 4.48 25.10
N LYS A 245 -5.48 3.38 25.74
CA LYS A 245 -4.10 2.84 25.66
C LYS A 245 -3.92 1.92 24.44
N GLU A 246 -4.99 1.37 23.89
CA GLU A 246 -4.95 0.42 22.80
C GLU A 246 -5.08 1.08 21.43
N LYS A 247 -4.37 0.53 20.45
CA LYS A 247 -4.41 0.97 19.06
C LYS A 247 -5.64 0.40 18.37
N ARG A 248 -6.15 1.10 17.35
CA ARG A 248 -7.35 0.67 16.61
C ARG A 248 -7.11 -0.58 15.75
N ALA A 249 -8.07 -1.51 15.71
CA ALA A 249 -8.03 -2.73 14.91
C ALA A 249 -8.11 -2.46 13.39
N PRO A 250 -7.52 -3.31 12.54
CA PRO A 250 -7.77 -3.28 11.10
C PRO A 250 -9.26 -3.48 10.78
N LYS A 251 -9.82 -2.73 9.82
CA LYS A 251 -11.18 -3.02 9.31
C LYS A 251 -11.35 -4.41 8.69
N THR A 252 -10.26 -5.12 8.47
CA THR A 252 -10.24 -6.42 7.81
C THR A 252 -9.87 -7.56 8.73
N SER A 253 -9.69 -7.25 10.02
CA SER A 253 -9.76 -8.25 11.09
C SER A 253 -11.11 -8.95 11.02
N TRP A 254 -11.13 -10.25 11.32
CA TRP A 254 -12.36 -11.00 11.55
C TRP A 254 -13.23 -10.32 12.61
N ALA A 255 -12.65 -9.93 13.74
CA ALA A 255 -13.42 -9.36 14.85
C ALA A 255 -14.15 -8.06 14.47
N PHE A 256 -13.48 -7.14 13.76
CA PHE A 256 -14.16 -5.93 13.27
C PHE A 256 -15.27 -6.24 12.25
N GLN A 257 -15.02 -7.17 11.32
CA GLN A 257 -16.00 -7.51 10.31
C GLN A 257 -17.22 -8.20 10.92
N TYR A 258 -17.00 -9.04 11.93
CA TYR A 258 -18.05 -9.66 12.71
C TYR A 258 -18.84 -8.63 13.52
N PHE A 259 -18.18 -7.69 14.19
CA PHE A 259 -18.84 -6.55 14.85
C PHE A 259 -19.72 -5.75 13.88
N LEU A 260 -19.20 -5.42 12.70
CA LEU A 260 -19.95 -4.68 11.67
C LEU A 260 -21.17 -5.47 11.17
N LEU A 261 -21.01 -6.79 11.00
CA LEU A 261 -22.11 -7.70 10.64
C LEU A 261 -23.21 -7.67 11.69
N LEU A 262 -22.85 -7.88 12.96
CA LEU A 262 -23.78 -7.86 14.07
C LEU A 262 -24.51 -6.51 14.19
N GLN A 263 -23.78 -5.40 14.07
CA GLN A 263 -24.37 -4.06 14.10
C GLN A 263 -25.38 -3.87 12.96
N LYS A 264 -25.08 -4.35 11.75
CA LYS A 264 -25.99 -4.25 10.60
C LYS A 264 -27.21 -5.14 10.76
N VAL A 265 -27.02 -6.37 11.24
CA VAL A 265 -28.09 -7.34 11.48
C VAL A 265 -29.04 -6.84 12.56
N ASN A 266 -28.54 -6.32 13.68
CA ASN A 266 -29.39 -5.76 14.75
C ASN A 266 -30.16 -4.50 14.33
N LYS A 267 -29.63 -3.73 13.35
CA LYS A 267 -30.29 -2.55 12.79
C LYS A 267 -31.21 -2.87 11.61
N LEU A 268 -31.20 -4.11 11.12
CA LEU A 268 -32.03 -4.53 10.00
C LEU A 268 -33.45 -4.73 10.53
N LYS A 269 -34.39 -3.98 9.97
CA LYS A 269 -35.81 -4.10 10.25
C LYS A 269 -36.55 -4.43 8.97
N VAL A 270 -37.59 -5.23 9.11
CA VAL A 270 -38.50 -5.59 8.04
C VAL A 270 -39.86 -4.96 8.33
N LEU A 271 -40.40 -4.27 7.33
CA LEU A 271 -41.75 -3.71 7.35
C LEU A 271 -42.64 -4.71 6.66
N ASP A 272 -43.47 -5.40 7.45
CA ASP A 272 -44.56 -6.22 6.94
C ASP A 272 -45.84 -5.37 6.85
N ASP A 273 -46.95 -5.91 6.34
CA ASP A 273 -48.22 -5.17 6.12
C ASP A 273 -48.80 -4.51 7.39
N ILE A 274 -48.34 -4.94 8.57
CA ILE A 274 -48.89 -4.56 9.88
C ILE A 274 -47.96 -3.61 10.65
N ALA A 275 -46.64 -3.86 10.64
CA ALA A 275 -45.69 -3.10 11.45
C ALA A 275 -44.24 -3.27 11.02
N LEU A 276 -43.42 -2.29 11.40
CA LEU A 276 -41.97 -2.38 11.32
C LEU A 276 -41.43 -3.21 12.50
N ARG A 277 -40.84 -4.38 12.21
CA ARG A 277 -40.28 -5.28 13.23
C ARG A 277 -38.78 -5.50 13.08
N ASN A 278 -38.13 -5.86 14.18
CA ASN A 278 -36.76 -6.38 14.17
C ASN A 278 -36.75 -7.84 13.69
N LEU A 279 -35.57 -8.33 13.29
CA LEU A 279 -35.37 -9.75 13.02
C LEU A 279 -35.39 -10.58 14.32
N SER A 280 -35.98 -11.78 14.26
CA SER A 280 -35.90 -12.79 15.33
C SER A 280 -34.47 -13.31 15.47
N LYS A 281 -34.16 -14.03 16.56
CA LYS A 281 -32.83 -14.60 16.76
C LYS A 281 -32.44 -15.54 15.62
N GLU A 282 -33.37 -16.41 15.22
CA GLU A 282 -33.21 -17.38 14.14
C GLU A 282 -32.97 -16.69 12.80
N GLU A 283 -33.73 -15.63 12.50
CA GLU A 283 -33.53 -14.82 11.29
C GLU A 283 -32.14 -14.14 11.30
N ARG A 284 -31.69 -13.64 12.46
CA ARG A 284 -30.34 -13.04 12.58
C ARG A 284 -29.26 -14.09 12.32
N ASP A 285 -29.37 -15.28 12.90
CA ASP A 285 -28.40 -16.36 12.74
C ASP A 285 -28.29 -16.79 11.26
N ILE A 286 -29.42 -16.92 10.55
CA ILE A 286 -29.43 -17.21 9.10
C ILE A 286 -28.67 -16.14 8.31
N VAL A 287 -28.88 -14.86 8.60
CA VAL A 287 -28.18 -13.76 7.90
C VAL A 287 -26.69 -13.76 8.22
N ILE A 288 -26.30 -14.08 9.45
CA ILE A 288 -24.90 -14.18 9.87
C ILE A 288 -24.20 -15.32 9.12
N GLU A 289 -24.80 -16.51 9.10
CA GLU A 289 -24.26 -17.66 8.37
C GLU A 289 -24.13 -17.37 6.86
N LEU A 290 -25.14 -16.71 6.28
CA LEU A 290 -25.14 -16.31 4.88
C LEU A 290 -23.94 -15.41 4.54
N ALA A 291 -23.55 -14.51 5.45
CA ALA A 291 -22.40 -13.62 5.28
C ALA A 291 -21.05 -14.35 5.31
N PHE A 292 -20.92 -15.43 6.09
CA PHE A 292 -19.71 -16.27 6.11
C PHE A 292 -19.66 -17.28 4.96
N LYS A 293 -20.82 -17.65 4.40
CA LYS A 293 -20.91 -18.51 3.21
C LYS A 293 -20.61 -17.76 1.92
N ASN A 294 -21.21 -16.58 1.74
CA ASN A 294 -21.16 -15.84 0.48
C ASN A 294 -20.22 -14.64 0.55
N LYS A 295 -19.38 -14.46 -0.48
CA LYS A 295 -18.45 -13.32 -0.60
C LYS A 295 -19.16 -11.96 -0.47
N LYS A 296 -20.38 -11.90 -0.98
CA LYS A 296 -21.23 -10.71 -1.03
C LYS A 296 -22.67 -11.11 -0.75
N VAL A 297 -23.31 -10.43 0.20
CA VAL A 297 -24.72 -10.62 0.54
C VAL A 297 -25.48 -9.34 0.18
N CYS A 298 -26.45 -9.48 -0.73
CA CYS A 298 -27.41 -8.43 -1.07
C CYS A 298 -28.74 -8.65 -0.34
N PHE A 299 -29.58 -7.62 -0.29
CA PHE A 299 -30.91 -7.71 0.33
C PHE A 299 -31.80 -8.77 -0.33
N MET A 300 -31.65 -8.97 -1.64
CA MET A 300 -32.36 -10.03 -2.38
C MET A 300 -31.98 -11.43 -1.86
N ALA A 301 -30.71 -11.64 -1.51
CA ALA A 301 -30.27 -12.91 -0.93
C ALA A 301 -30.81 -13.12 0.49
N ILE A 302 -30.91 -12.04 1.29
CA ILE A 302 -31.52 -12.08 2.62
C ILE A 302 -33.00 -12.42 2.53
N ARG A 303 -33.76 -11.74 1.67
CA ARG A 303 -35.18 -12.07 1.42
C ARG A 303 -35.39 -13.54 1.13
N LYS A 304 -34.60 -14.10 0.21
CA LYS A 304 -34.67 -15.51 -0.16
C LYS A 304 -34.33 -16.44 1.01
N ALA A 305 -33.30 -16.11 1.79
CA ALA A 305 -32.87 -16.92 2.93
C ALA A 305 -33.89 -16.92 4.07
N LEU A 306 -34.52 -15.77 4.33
CA LEU A 306 -35.53 -15.58 5.37
C LEU A 306 -36.95 -15.94 4.91
N LYS A 307 -37.15 -16.30 3.64
CA LYS A 307 -38.46 -16.61 3.03
C LYS A 307 -39.51 -15.50 3.27
N LEU A 308 -39.08 -14.23 3.18
CA LEU A 308 -39.98 -13.08 3.37
C LEU A 308 -40.95 -12.93 2.19
N ASN A 309 -42.18 -12.51 2.48
CA ASN A 309 -43.21 -12.31 1.47
C ASN A 309 -42.89 -11.11 0.55
N ASP A 310 -43.53 -11.04 -0.63
CA ASP A 310 -43.24 -10.00 -1.61
C ASP A 310 -43.71 -8.59 -1.19
N ASN A 311 -44.50 -8.47 -0.13
CA ASN A 311 -44.96 -7.19 0.42
C ASN A 311 -43.97 -6.63 1.46
N THR A 312 -43.16 -7.47 2.11
CA THR A 312 -42.17 -7.05 3.10
C THR A 312 -41.18 -6.06 2.49
N ARG A 313 -40.77 -5.02 3.22
CA ARG A 313 -39.74 -4.05 2.79
C ARG A 313 -38.62 -3.94 3.82
N PHE A 314 -37.39 -3.73 3.37
CA PHE A 314 -36.26 -3.47 4.27
C PHE A 314 -36.14 -1.98 4.61
N ASN A 315 -35.95 -1.64 5.88
CA ASN A 315 -35.82 -0.25 6.34
C ASN A 315 -34.60 0.52 5.79
N HIS A 316 -33.58 -0.19 5.31
CA HIS A 316 -32.36 0.41 4.74
C HIS A 316 -32.45 0.67 3.24
N LEU A 317 -33.58 0.34 2.61
CA LEU A 317 -33.79 0.53 1.18
C LEU A 317 -34.91 1.53 0.92
N THR A 318 -34.71 2.31 -0.13
CA THR A 318 -35.73 3.24 -0.64
C THR A 318 -36.39 2.60 -1.84
N TYR A 319 -37.70 2.36 -1.73
CA TYR A 319 -38.50 1.71 -2.76
C TYR A 319 -39.33 2.70 -3.61
N SER A 320 -39.29 4.00 -3.29
CA SER A 320 -40.01 5.03 -4.03
C SER A 320 -39.50 5.12 -5.48
N HIS A 321 -40.42 5.23 -6.43
CA HIS A 321 -40.15 5.40 -7.88
C HIS A 321 -39.54 4.20 -8.61
N VAL A 322 -39.71 2.96 -8.11
CA VAL A 322 -39.13 1.77 -8.74
C VAL A 322 -40.21 0.77 -9.18
N VAL A 323 -40.18 0.40 -10.47
CA VAL A 323 -41.11 -0.58 -11.09
C VAL A 323 -40.81 -2.03 -10.65
N GLU A 324 -39.55 -2.33 -10.30
CA GLU A 324 -39.12 -3.68 -9.89
C GLU A 324 -38.36 -3.68 -8.55
N ILE A 325 -38.99 -4.23 -7.51
CA ILE A 325 -38.43 -4.43 -6.17
C ILE A 325 -37.07 -5.17 -6.22
N LYS A 326 -36.97 -6.18 -7.10
CA LYS A 326 -35.75 -6.98 -7.28
C LYS A 326 -34.53 -6.16 -7.68
N LYS A 327 -34.70 -5.04 -8.39
CA LYS A 327 -33.58 -4.16 -8.78
C LYS A 327 -33.03 -3.40 -7.57
N VAL A 328 -33.90 -2.89 -6.70
CA VAL A 328 -33.50 -2.21 -5.45
C VAL A 328 -32.74 -3.17 -4.54
N GLU A 329 -33.21 -4.41 -4.43
CA GLU A 329 -32.65 -5.39 -3.51
C GLU A 329 -31.34 -6.05 -3.97
N LYS A 330 -30.88 -5.75 -5.19
CA LYS A 330 -29.49 -6.05 -5.62
C LYS A 330 -28.46 -5.21 -4.84
N ALA A 331 -28.89 -4.16 -4.14
CA ALA A 331 -28.05 -3.40 -3.23
C ALA A 331 -27.34 -4.31 -2.23
N THR A 332 -26.09 -3.95 -1.92
CA THR A 332 -25.23 -4.78 -1.07
C THR A 332 -25.52 -4.52 0.39
N PHE A 333 -25.92 -5.56 1.13
CA PHE A 333 -26.07 -5.47 2.58
C PHE A 333 -24.70 -5.54 3.26
N ILE A 334 -23.90 -6.58 2.99
CA ILE A 334 -22.58 -6.74 3.59
C ILE A 334 -21.60 -7.56 2.74
N GLU A 335 -20.31 -7.29 2.91
CA GLU A 335 -19.19 -8.02 2.33
C GLU A 335 -18.09 -8.19 3.40
N LEU A 336 -17.85 -9.42 3.86
CA LEU A 336 -16.74 -9.74 4.78
C LEU A 336 -15.42 -9.89 4.00
N LYS A 337 -14.99 -8.79 3.36
CA LYS A 337 -13.86 -8.77 2.41
C LYS A 337 -12.58 -9.39 2.95
N GLY A 338 -12.20 -9.08 4.19
CA GLY A 338 -10.97 -9.60 4.82
C GLY A 338 -11.06 -11.10 5.05
N TYR A 339 -12.19 -11.58 5.61
CA TYR A 339 -12.40 -13.00 5.86
C TYR A 339 -12.37 -13.82 4.57
N HIS A 340 -13.17 -13.44 3.57
CA HIS A 340 -13.25 -14.15 2.29
C HIS A 340 -11.96 -14.09 1.48
N LEU A 341 -11.19 -13.00 1.59
CA LEU A 341 -9.88 -12.90 0.95
C LEU A 341 -8.87 -13.87 1.56
N ILE A 342 -8.74 -13.87 2.89
CA ILE A 342 -7.83 -14.77 3.63
C ILE A 342 -8.23 -16.21 3.36
N ARG A 343 -9.52 -16.54 3.50
CA ARG A 343 -10.07 -17.88 3.23
C ARG A 343 -9.78 -18.34 1.80
N LYS A 344 -9.97 -17.48 0.78
CA LYS A 344 -9.67 -17.81 -0.62
C LYS A 344 -8.18 -18.08 -0.83
N LYS A 345 -7.31 -17.24 -0.25
CA LYS A 345 -5.85 -17.34 -0.46
C LYS A 345 -5.23 -18.52 0.27
N LEU A 346 -5.78 -18.85 1.43
CA LEU A 346 -5.34 -20.00 2.22
C LEU A 346 -6.19 -21.24 1.94
N LYS A 347 -7.03 -21.24 0.89
CA LYS A 347 -7.90 -22.37 0.54
C LYS A 347 -7.08 -23.66 0.35
N TYR A 348 -6.03 -23.62 -0.45
CA TYR A 348 -5.14 -24.77 -0.65
C TYR A 348 -4.49 -25.25 0.66
N ILE A 349 -4.07 -24.31 1.51
CA ILE A 349 -3.44 -24.63 2.81
C ILE A 349 -4.46 -25.24 3.77
N ASN A 350 -5.67 -24.68 3.85
CA ASN A 350 -6.73 -25.13 4.76
C ASN A 350 -7.34 -26.47 4.31
N ASP A 351 -7.53 -26.66 3.00
CA ASP A 351 -8.20 -27.83 2.43
C ASP A 351 -7.25 -29.03 2.25
N VAL A 352 -5.93 -28.81 2.04
CA VAL A 352 -4.94 -29.89 1.81
C VAL A 352 -4.12 -30.21 3.05
N LEU A 353 -3.86 -29.24 3.94
CA LEU A 353 -3.05 -29.44 5.15
C LEU A 353 -3.88 -29.57 6.43
N HIS A 354 -5.22 -29.55 6.33
CA HIS A 354 -6.16 -29.65 7.45
C HIS A 354 -5.94 -28.64 8.60
N GLN A 355 -5.27 -27.51 8.34
CA GLN A 355 -5.01 -26.48 9.33
C GLN A 355 -6.17 -25.50 9.44
N LYS A 356 -7.14 -25.84 10.29
CA LYS A 356 -8.30 -24.97 10.55
C LYS A 356 -7.84 -23.68 11.23
N LEU A 357 -7.89 -22.58 10.48
CA LEU A 357 -7.61 -21.25 11.02
C LEU A 357 -8.68 -20.84 12.05
N GLU A 358 -8.23 -20.39 13.21
CA GLU A 358 -9.08 -19.79 14.24
C GLU A 358 -9.36 -18.32 13.93
N THR A 359 -10.35 -17.74 14.60
CA THR A 359 -10.72 -16.33 14.40
C THR A 359 -9.55 -15.38 14.66
N GLN A 360 -8.73 -15.67 15.68
CA GLN A 360 -7.52 -14.90 16.01
C GLN A 360 -6.47 -14.96 14.90
N ASP A 361 -6.43 -16.03 14.10
CA ASP A 361 -5.49 -16.16 12.99
C ASP A 361 -5.82 -15.18 11.87
N TYR A 362 -7.11 -15.05 11.55
CA TYR A 362 -7.58 -14.05 10.60
C TYR A 362 -7.22 -12.63 11.09
N ASP A 363 -7.33 -12.36 12.39
CA ASP A 363 -6.97 -11.07 12.99
C ASP A 363 -5.46 -10.81 12.92
N ALA A 364 -4.64 -11.83 13.22
CA ALA A 364 -3.18 -11.75 13.10
C ALA A 364 -2.74 -11.49 11.65
N ILE A 365 -3.29 -12.22 10.69
CA ILE A 365 -3.01 -12.04 9.26
C ILE A 365 -3.48 -10.67 8.76
N ALA A 366 -4.64 -10.20 9.23
CA ALA A 366 -5.15 -8.88 8.91
C ALA A 366 -4.25 -7.77 9.48
N ALA A 367 -3.79 -7.92 10.73
CA ALA A 367 -2.86 -7.00 11.37
C ALA A 367 -1.50 -6.98 10.65
N ALA A 368 -0.96 -8.15 10.30
CA ALA A 368 0.26 -8.29 9.50
C ALA A 368 0.16 -7.49 8.19
N SER A 369 -0.92 -7.72 7.45
CA SER A 369 -1.16 -7.09 6.14
C SER A 369 -1.45 -5.58 6.24
N THR A 370 -2.01 -5.13 7.36
CA THR A 370 -2.43 -3.74 7.56
C THR A 370 -1.32 -2.87 8.14
N PHE A 371 -0.61 -3.35 9.17
CA PHE A 371 0.33 -2.54 9.94
C PHE A 371 1.79 -2.69 9.50
N PHE A 372 2.13 -3.80 8.84
CA PHE A 372 3.48 -4.04 8.36
C PHE A 372 3.50 -3.88 6.83
N LYS A 373 4.52 -3.22 6.30
CA LYS A 373 4.66 -2.92 4.85
C LYS A 373 5.97 -3.42 4.27
N ASN A 374 6.77 -4.10 5.07
CA ASN A 374 8.03 -4.71 4.70
C ASN A 374 7.94 -6.22 4.92
N ASP A 375 8.29 -7.01 3.91
CA ASP A 375 8.17 -8.48 3.91
C ASP A 375 8.96 -9.12 5.06
N THR A 376 10.10 -8.53 5.43
CA THR A 376 10.84 -8.95 6.61
C THR A 376 10.02 -8.73 7.88
N GLU A 377 9.48 -7.53 8.12
CA GLU A 377 8.70 -7.27 9.33
C GLU A 377 7.41 -8.10 9.39
N ILE A 378 6.78 -8.37 8.24
CA ILE A 378 5.59 -9.23 8.13
C ILE A 378 5.94 -10.66 8.54
N ARG A 379 7.04 -11.21 8.00
CA ARG A 379 7.53 -12.54 8.35
C ARG A 379 7.86 -12.61 9.83
N ASP A 380 8.61 -11.64 10.35
CA ASP A 380 9.01 -11.63 11.75
C ASP A 380 7.78 -11.55 12.67
N TYR A 381 6.79 -10.72 12.33
CA TYR A 381 5.54 -10.62 13.09
C TYR A 381 4.76 -11.94 13.08
N LEU A 382 4.56 -12.56 11.92
CA LEU A 382 3.87 -13.84 11.81
C LEU A 382 4.66 -15.01 12.44
N ARG A 383 5.98 -14.96 12.48
CA ARG A 383 6.80 -15.93 13.24
C ARG A 383 6.86 -15.65 14.74
N ASN A 384 6.18 -14.60 15.22
CA ASN A 384 6.24 -14.15 16.60
C ASN A 384 7.65 -13.69 17.04
N GLN A 385 8.47 -13.24 16.09
CA GLN A 385 9.88 -12.85 16.23
C GLN A 385 10.10 -11.34 16.05
N TYR A 386 9.04 -10.56 15.80
CA TYR A 386 9.16 -9.12 15.59
C TYR A 386 9.66 -8.40 16.86
N VAL A 387 10.69 -7.59 16.67
CA VAL A 387 11.27 -6.72 17.68
C VAL A 387 11.06 -5.28 17.25
N ASP A 388 10.46 -4.46 18.13
CA ASP A 388 10.24 -3.06 17.83
C ASP A 388 11.53 -2.22 17.92
N SER A 389 11.45 -0.95 17.56
CA SER A 389 12.60 -0.05 17.56
C SER A 389 13.21 0.21 18.94
N LYS A 390 12.57 -0.24 20.03
CA LYS A 390 13.08 -0.15 21.40
C LYS A 390 13.67 -1.48 21.89
N GLY A 391 13.80 -2.48 21.02
CA GLY A 391 14.29 -3.81 21.38
C GLY A 391 13.24 -4.69 22.08
N LYS A 392 11.96 -4.26 22.12
CA LYS A 392 10.91 -5.04 22.77
C LYS A 392 10.28 -6.01 21.78
N ARG A 393 10.25 -7.31 22.12
CA ARG A 393 9.52 -8.32 21.37
C ARG A 393 8.03 -8.03 21.44
N LYS A 394 7.34 -8.05 20.30
CA LYS A 394 5.89 -7.96 20.23
C LYS A 394 5.33 -9.23 19.65
N SER A 395 4.47 -9.90 20.42
CA SER A 395 3.74 -11.04 19.91
C SER A 395 2.70 -10.62 18.87
N ASN A 396 2.41 -11.50 17.91
CA ASN A 396 1.25 -11.31 17.05
C ASN A 396 -0.06 -11.58 17.81
N VAL A 397 -1.17 -11.14 17.23
CA VAL A 397 -2.51 -11.20 17.84
C VAL A 397 -2.93 -12.63 18.23
N ALA A 398 -2.51 -13.64 17.46
CA ALA A 398 -2.80 -15.05 17.75
C ALA A 398 -1.77 -15.70 18.72
N ASN A 399 -0.75 -14.93 19.13
CA ASN A 399 0.36 -15.38 19.97
C ASN A 399 0.99 -16.73 19.57
N LYS A 400 1.10 -16.98 18.26
CA LYS A 400 1.66 -18.24 17.72
C LYS A 400 2.56 -18.00 16.52
N ALA A 401 3.41 -18.97 16.20
CA ALA A 401 4.22 -18.92 14.98
C ALA A 401 3.44 -19.52 13.81
N PHE A 402 3.31 -18.78 12.71
CA PHE A 402 2.72 -19.28 11.47
C PHE A 402 3.76 -19.99 10.61
N GLU A 403 3.34 -21.03 9.89
CA GLU A 403 4.20 -21.76 8.95
C GLU A 403 4.62 -20.92 7.74
N ASP A 404 5.75 -21.28 7.14
CA ASP A 404 6.33 -20.56 6.00
C ASP A 404 5.41 -20.51 4.78
N LYS A 405 4.59 -21.54 4.56
CA LYS A 405 3.58 -21.56 3.49
C LYS A 405 2.51 -20.48 3.70
N VAL A 406 2.05 -20.30 4.94
CA VAL A 406 1.09 -19.24 5.29
C VAL A 406 1.75 -17.87 5.13
N ILE A 407 2.97 -17.70 5.63
CA ILE A 407 3.72 -16.45 5.54
C ILE A 407 3.96 -16.06 4.08
N ALA A 408 4.33 -17.01 3.22
CA ALA A 408 4.52 -16.78 1.79
C ALA A 408 3.21 -16.33 1.13
N ALA A 409 2.10 -17.04 1.39
CA ALA A 409 0.78 -16.68 0.87
C ALA A 409 0.33 -15.26 1.28
N VAL A 410 0.65 -14.84 2.51
CA VAL A 410 0.39 -13.47 3.00
C VAL A 410 1.32 -12.46 2.31
N SER A 411 2.62 -12.76 2.23
CA SER A 411 3.67 -11.86 1.73
C SER A 411 3.53 -11.54 0.24
N GLU A 412 3.16 -12.53 -0.58
CA GLU A 412 3.07 -12.39 -2.02
C GLU A 412 1.80 -11.64 -2.48
N ASN A 413 0.73 -11.69 -1.69
CA ASN A 413 -0.61 -11.49 -2.27
C ASN A 413 -1.66 -10.79 -1.39
N LEU A 414 -1.45 -10.55 -0.10
CA LEU A 414 -2.47 -9.96 0.79
C LEU A 414 -2.36 -8.43 0.99
N PHE A 415 -1.29 -7.79 0.50
CA PHE A 415 -1.12 -6.33 0.57
C PHE A 415 -2.10 -5.51 -0.28
N LYS A 416 -3.07 -6.19 -0.90
CA LYS A 416 -3.91 -5.68 -1.99
C LYS A 416 -5.10 -4.83 -1.55
N ILE A 417 -5.60 -4.94 -0.30
CA ILE A 417 -7.00 -4.50 -0.04
C ILE A 417 -7.19 -3.61 1.20
N PHE A 418 -6.20 -3.50 2.08
CA PHE A 418 -6.45 -2.87 3.37
C PHE A 418 -6.02 -1.41 3.37
N SER A 419 -6.93 -0.55 2.90
CA SER A 419 -6.90 0.87 3.30
C SER A 419 -6.82 0.94 4.81
N ILE A 420 -5.97 1.82 5.35
CA ILE A 420 -5.89 2.15 6.79
C ILE A 420 -7.16 2.95 7.14
N LYS A 421 -8.31 2.31 7.03
CA LYS A 421 -9.54 2.77 7.63
C LYS A 421 -9.60 1.96 8.91
N LEU A 422 -9.42 2.63 10.02
CA LEU A 422 -9.38 2.03 11.33
C LEU A 422 -10.67 2.43 12.07
N PRO A 423 -11.49 1.47 12.48
CA PRO A 423 -12.67 1.73 13.28
C PRO A 423 -12.27 2.04 14.72
N HIS A 424 -13.21 2.49 15.53
CA HIS A 424 -12.95 2.88 16.91
C HIS A 424 -12.72 1.71 17.89
N LEU A 425 -12.44 0.48 17.40
CA LEU A 425 -12.28 -0.74 18.20
C LEU A 425 -10.80 -1.07 18.48
N PRO A 426 -10.45 -1.67 19.64
CA PRO A 426 -9.07 -2.03 19.99
C PRO A 426 -8.58 -3.28 19.23
N ILE A 427 -7.24 -3.44 19.11
CA ILE A 427 -6.59 -4.60 18.47
C ILE A 427 -6.63 -5.86 19.35
N SER A 428 -6.57 -5.72 20.67
CA SER A 428 -6.60 -6.83 21.63
C SER A 428 -8.02 -7.11 22.13
N ASN A 429 -8.45 -8.37 22.09
CA ASN A 429 -9.69 -8.88 22.70
C ASN A 429 -11.02 -8.30 22.20
N SER A 430 -11.12 -8.02 20.90
CA SER A 430 -12.35 -7.55 20.26
C SER A 430 -13.53 -8.54 20.22
N VAL A 431 -13.38 -9.78 20.71
CA VAL A 431 -14.45 -10.80 20.72
C VAL A 431 -15.16 -10.87 22.08
N TYR A 432 -14.41 -10.87 23.20
CA TYR A 432 -14.96 -11.06 24.54
C TYR A 432 -15.79 -9.87 25.04
N TYR A 433 -15.38 -8.63 24.75
CA TYR A 433 -16.13 -7.44 25.18
C TYR A 433 -17.45 -7.23 24.43
N PHE A 434 -17.62 -7.83 23.24
CA PHE A 434 -18.74 -7.51 22.34
C PHE A 434 -19.80 -8.60 22.23
N GLN A 435 -19.53 -9.86 22.56
CA GLN A 435 -20.61 -10.85 22.75
C GLN A 435 -21.56 -10.39 23.86
N VAL A 436 -21.02 -9.82 24.94
CA VAL A 436 -21.81 -9.33 26.10
C VAL A 436 -22.65 -8.09 25.76
N PHE A 437 -22.15 -7.18 24.91
CA PHE A 437 -22.86 -5.94 24.55
C PHE A 437 -23.88 -6.09 23.42
N VAL A 438 -23.75 -7.11 22.57
CA VAL A 438 -24.58 -7.27 21.37
C VAL A 438 -25.65 -8.36 21.52
N HIS A 439 -25.39 -9.40 22.32
CA HIS A 439 -26.40 -10.45 22.57
C HIS A 439 -27.43 -10.04 23.63
N ASN A 440 -27.15 -9.01 24.44
CA ASN A 440 -28.03 -8.51 25.49
C ASN A 440 -28.81 -7.24 25.11
N SER A 441 -28.85 -6.87 23.82
CA SER A 441 -29.53 -5.66 23.30
C SER A 441 -30.47 -5.94 22.15
#